data_AF-A0A2E6NSU6-F1
#
_entry.id   AF-A0A2E6NSU6-F1
#
_cell.length_a   1.000
_cell.length_b   1.000
_cell.length_c   1.000
_cell.angle_alpha   90.00
_cell.angle_beta   90.00
_cell.angle_gamma   90.00
#
_symmetry.space_group_name_H-M   'P 1'
#
loop_
_entity.id
_entity.type
_entity.pdbx_description
1 polymer ?
#
loop_
_entity_poly.entity_id
_entity_poly.type
_entity_poly.pdbx_seq_one_letter_code
_entity_poly.pdbx_strand_id
1 'polypeptide(L)'
;MNFLSNIRNAFIANLIIVIFHIYIAFAVEGIDFLLIVLPVGLLITGAYYFRGKIGAALLTIPTIGYLLIVPDLFEAITNEGGDSEIGWGVYILVPFWLFTIILNIITVFSETKKSSKSS
;
A
#
# COMPACT_ATOMS: atom_id res chain seq x y z
N MET A 1 20.11 3.04 9.90
CA MET A 1 18.74 2.51 9.69
C MET A 1 18.59 2.23 8.20
N ASN A 2 18.18 1.03 7.80
CA ASN A 2 17.98 0.71 6.39
C ASN A 2 16.64 1.30 5.92
N PHE A 3 16.64 2.01 4.78
CA PHE A 3 15.46 2.68 4.23
C PHE A 3 14.29 1.71 4.00
N LEU A 4 14.60 0.50 3.54
CA LEU A 4 13.61 -0.52 3.19
C LEU A 4 12.96 -1.20 4.40
N SER A 5 13.53 -1.09 5.60
CA SER A 5 13.02 -1.73 6.83
C SER A 5 12.44 -0.76 7.85
N ASN A 6 12.19 0.48 7.42
CA ASN A 6 11.63 1.51 8.28
C ASN A 6 10.11 1.59 8.11
N ILE A 7 9.38 1.27 9.17
CA ILE A 7 7.91 1.35 9.19
C ILE A 7 7.36 2.73 8.86
N ARG A 8 8.11 3.80 9.14
CA ARG A 8 7.74 5.15 8.71
C ARG A 8 7.72 5.29 7.19
N ASN A 9 8.70 4.68 6.52
CA ASN A 9 8.81 4.77 5.07
C ASN A 9 7.71 3.94 4.40
N ALA A 10 7.43 2.74 4.92
CA ALA A 10 6.28 1.95 4.51
C ALA A 10 4.98 2.74 4.71
N PHE A 11 4.76 3.32 5.89
CA PHE A 11 3.59 4.15 6.17
C PHE A 11 3.40 5.28 5.15
N ILE A 12 4.45 6.06 4.86
CA ILE A 12 4.39 7.16 3.90
C ILE A 12 4.05 6.65 2.49
N ALA A 13 4.69 5.58 2.03
CA ALA A 13 4.41 5.02 0.71
C ALA A 13 2.95 4.57 0.58
N ASN A 14 2.42 3.87 1.60
CA ASN A 14 1.02 3.46 1.62
C ASN A 14 0.07 4.65 1.74
N LEU A 15 0.43 5.70 2.48
CA LEU A 15 -0.40 6.90 2.61
C LEU A 15 -0.58 7.60 1.26
N ILE A 16 0.46 7.64 0.43
CA ILE A 16 0.37 8.18 -0.94
C ILE A 16 -0.66 7.37 -1.75
N ILE A 17 -0.64 6.04 -1.66
CA ILE A 17 -1.65 5.18 -2.31
C ILE A 17 -3.04 5.50 -1.79
N VAL A 18 -3.24 5.56 -0.47
CA VAL A 18 -4.56 5.82 0.13
C VAL A 18 -5.10 7.20 -0.28
N ILE A 19 -4.29 8.25 -0.24
CA ILE A 19 -4.70 9.59 -0.67
C ILE A 19 -5.08 9.60 -2.14
N PHE A 20 -4.30 8.93 -2.99
CA PHE A 20 -4.63 8.78 -4.40
C PHE A 20 -5.98 8.07 -4.59
N HIS A 21 -6.26 7.00 -3.85
CA HIS A 21 -7.54 6.29 -3.94
C HIS A 21 -8.72 7.10 -3.40
N ILE A 22 -8.51 7.95 -2.39
CA ILE A 22 -9.52 8.89 -1.93
C ILE A 22 -9.84 9.90 -3.05
N TYR A 23 -8.83 10.41 -3.74
CA TYR A 23 -9.04 11.27 -4.90
C TYR A 23 -9.85 10.55 -5.99
N ILE A 24 -9.47 9.31 -6.35
CA ILE A 24 -10.19 8.51 -7.35
C ILE A 24 -11.64 8.24 -6.92
N ALA A 25 -11.91 8.00 -5.64
CA ALA A 25 -13.28 7.83 -5.12
C ALA A 25 -14.16 9.04 -5.43
N PHE A 26 -13.62 10.26 -5.30
CA PHE A 26 -14.40 11.47 -5.57
C PHE A 26 -14.42 11.86 -7.04
N ALA A 27 -13.37 11.54 -7.80
CA ALA A 27 -13.22 11.97 -9.19
C ALA A 27 -13.87 11.02 -10.19
N VAL A 28 -13.93 9.70 -9.88
CA VAL A 28 -14.26 8.65 -10.87
C VAL A 28 -15.22 7.60 -10.30
N GLU A 29 -14.83 6.92 -9.22
CA GLU A 29 -15.48 5.66 -8.78
C GLU A 29 -16.71 5.84 -7.89
N GLY A 30 -16.85 6.99 -7.23
CA GLY A 30 -17.91 7.27 -6.27
C GLY A 30 -17.54 7.01 -4.80
N ILE A 31 -18.37 7.54 -3.89
CA ILE A 31 -18.12 7.53 -2.43
C ILE A 31 -18.05 6.11 -1.86
N ASP A 32 -18.77 5.14 -2.45
CA ASP A 32 -18.79 3.75 -1.96
C ASP A 32 -17.41 3.09 -2.05
N PHE A 33 -16.53 3.55 -2.95
CA PHE A 33 -15.14 3.08 -3.01
C PHE A 33 -14.38 3.33 -1.70
N LEU A 34 -14.76 4.37 -0.93
CA LEU A 34 -14.18 4.66 0.37
C LEU A 34 -14.43 3.58 1.42
N LEU A 35 -15.44 2.73 1.24
CA LEU A 35 -15.72 1.61 2.15
C LEU A 35 -14.56 0.62 2.23
N ILE A 36 -13.72 0.54 1.19
CA ILE A 36 -12.53 -0.32 1.18
C ILE A 36 -11.28 0.52 1.51
N VAL A 37 -11.18 1.73 0.97
CA VAL A 37 -10.00 2.59 1.12
C VAL A 37 -9.79 3.02 2.57
N LEU A 38 -10.86 3.38 3.29
CA LEU A 38 -10.75 3.84 4.68
C LEU A 38 -10.30 2.74 5.65
N PRO A 39 -10.86 1.52 5.64
CA PRO A 39 -10.31 0.42 6.44
C PRO A 39 -8.85 0.12 6.15
N VAL A 40 -8.43 0.14 4.88
CA VAL A 40 -7.01 -0.04 4.50
C VAL A 40 -6.16 1.07 5.12
N GLY A 41 -6.57 2.33 5.00
CA GLY A 41 -5.89 3.48 5.63
C GLY A 41 -5.79 3.36 7.16
N LEU A 42 -6.83 2.85 7.81
CA LEU A 42 -6.83 2.58 9.26
C LEU A 42 -5.84 1.48 9.64
N LEU A 43 -5.78 0.38 8.86
CA LEU A 43 -4.80 -0.70 9.08
C LEU A 43 -3.36 -0.18 8.93
N ILE A 44 -3.09 0.63 7.92
CA ILE A 44 -1.78 1.25 7.68
C ILE A 44 -1.40 2.19 8.83
N THR A 45 -2.34 3.02 9.28
CA THR A 45 -2.12 3.95 10.40
C THR A 45 -1.90 3.21 11.70
N GLY A 46 -2.72 2.18 11.97
CA GLY A 46 -2.56 1.28 13.11
C GLY A 46 -1.20 0.58 13.09
N ALA A 47 -0.76 0.11 11.92
CA ALA A 47 0.55 -0.50 11.76
C ALA A 47 1.68 0.43 12.22
N TYR A 48 1.65 1.68 11.77
CA TYR A 48 2.64 2.70 12.13
C TYR A 48 2.60 3.08 13.62
N TYR A 49 1.40 3.17 14.19
CA TYR A 49 1.19 3.53 15.60
C TYR A 49 1.68 2.44 16.54
N PHE A 50 1.24 1.19 16.36
CA PHE A 50 1.55 0.09 17.28
C PHE A 50 2.97 -0.46 17.10
N ARG A 51 3.50 -0.52 15.86
CA ARG A 51 4.81 -1.10 15.53
C ARG A 51 4.99 -2.55 16.04
N GLY A 52 6.18 -3.12 15.87
CA GLY A 52 6.51 -4.47 16.34
C GLY A 52 5.62 -5.56 15.71
N LYS A 53 5.29 -6.61 16.47
CA LYS A 53 4.46 -7.73 15.97
C LYS A 53 3.05 -7.31 15.58
N ILE A 54 2.41 -6.46 16.38
CA ILE A 54 1.05 -5.96 16.09
C ILE A 54 1.09 -5.11 14.83
N GLY A 55 2.06 -4.18 14.75
CA GLY A 55 2.21 -3.33 13.57
C GLY A 55 2.50 -4.14 12.30
N ALA A 56 3.33 -5.18 12.41
CA ALA A 56 3.58 -6.10 11.31
C ALA A 56 2.30 -6.83 10.86
N ALA A 57 1.53 -7.38 11.79
CA ALA A 57 0.28 -8.08 11.48
C ALA A 57 -0.74 -7.16 10.80
N LEU A 58 -0.89 -5.93 11.30
CA LEU A 58 -1.77 -4.93 10.70
C LEU A 58 -1.33 -4.54 9.28
N LEU A 59 -0.02 -4.42 9.02
CA LEU A 59 0.52 -4.11 7.69
C LEU A 59 0.42 -5.31 6.73
N THR A 60 0.43 -6.54 7.23
CA THR A 60 0.29 -7.74 6.40
C THR A 60 -1.06 -7.80 5.69
N ILE A 61 -2.15 -7.41 6.35
CA ILE A 61 -3.50 -7.46 5.79
C ILE A 61 -3.60 -6.66 4.46
N PRO A 62 -3.29 -5.35 4.41
CA PRO A 62 -3.34 -4.60 3.15
C PRO A 62 -2.27 -5.08 2.17
N THR A 63 -1.12 -5.58 2.64
CA THR A 63 -0.09 -6.14 1.75
C THR A 63 -0.57 -7.38 1.01
N ILE A 64 -1.33 -8.27 1.67
CA ILE A 64 -1.98 -9.41 1.01
C ILE A 64 -3.00 -8.90 -0.01
N GLY A 65 -3.84 -7.94 0.36
CA GLY A 65 -4.79 -7.32 -0.58
C GLY A 65 -4.08 -6.75 -1.83
N TYR A 66 -2.97 -6.06 -1.64
CA TYR A 66 -2.16 -5.52 -2.73
C TYR A 66 -1.56 -6.60 -3.62
N LEU A 67 -1.15 -7.74 -3.05
CA LEU A 67 -0.62 -8.86 -3.83
C LEU A 67 -1.70 -9.49 -4.73
N LEU A 68 -2.95 -9.52 -4.27
CA LEU A 68 -4.06 -10.11 -5.02
C LEU A 68 -4.42 -9.32 -6.27
N ILE A 69 -4.20 -8.00 -6.27
CA ILE A 69 -4.49 -7.13 -7.41
C ILE A 69 -3.31 -6.98 -8.38
N VAL A 70 -2.16 -7.63 -8.12
CA VAL A 70 -0.98 -7.54 -9.00
C VAL A 70 -1.29 -7.93 -10.45
N PRO A 71 -2.09 -8.97 -10.75
CA PRO A 71 -2.50 -9.27 -12.13
C PRO A 71 -3.19 -8.07 -12.80
N ASP A 72 -4.13 -7.43 -12.10
CA ASP A 72 -4.87 -6.27 -12.59
C ASP A 72 -3.93 -5.07 -12.83
N LEU A 73 -2.92 -4.87 -11.98
CA LEU A 73 -1.90 -3.85 -12.19
C LEU A 73 -1.08 -4.05 -13.48
N PHE A 74 -0.76 -5.31 -13.83
CA PHE A 74 -0.07 -5.61 -15.08
C PHE A 74 -0.99 -5.45 -16.29
N GLU A 75 -2.26 -5.86 -16.16
CA GLU A 75 -3.28 -5.65 -17.18
C GLU A 75 -3.45 -4.15 -17.49
N ALA A 76 -3.48 -3.31 -16.45
CA ALA A 76 -3.57 -1.87 -16.60
C ALA A 76 -2.39 -1.31 -17.42
N ILE A 77 -1.14 -1.73 -17.18
CA ILE A 77 0.02 -1.28 -17.97
C ILE A 77 -0.13 -1.64 -19.46
N THR A 78 -0.73 -2.80 -19.75
CA THR A 78 -0.87 -3.29 -21.13
C THR A 78 -2.05 -2.70 -21.88
N ASN A 79 -3.12 -2.34 -21.17
CA ASN A 79 -4.42 -2.01 -21.77
C ASN A 79 -4.82 -0.54 -21.57
N GLU A 80 -4.32 0.14 -20.54
CA GLU A 80 -4.61 1.55 -20.31
C GLU A 80 -3.54 2.44 -20.94
N GLY A 81 -3.88 3.06 -22.08
CA GLY A 81 -3.03 4.03 -22.76
C GLY A 81 -3.86 5.16 -23.37
N GLY A 82 -3.27 6.35 -23.46
CA GLY A 82 -3.84 7.50 -24.19
C GLY A 82 -4.97 8.21 -23.44
N ASP A 83 -6.18 7.67 -23.59
CA ASP A 83 -7.45 8.38 -23.35
C ASP A 83 -8.26 7.85 -22.15
N SER A 84 -7.72 6.93 -21.33
CA SER A 84 -8.38 6.51 -20.08
C SER A 84 -8.27 7.58 -19.00
N GLU A 85 -9.17 7.57 -18.00
CA GLU A 85 -9.21 8.56 -16.92
C GLU A 85 -7.91 8.60 -16.09
N ILE A 86 -7.20 7.46 -15.99
CA ILE A 86 -5.86 7.38 -15.40
C ILE A 86 -4.76 7.48 -16.48
N GLY A 87 -5.04 7.04 -17.70
CA GLY A 87 -4.23 7.22 -18.91
C GLY A 87 -2.77 6.83 -18.72
N TRP A 88 -1.88 7.72 -19.13
CA TRP A 88 -0.43 7.54 -18.96
C TRP A 88 0.03 7.49 -17.50
N GLY A 89 -0.81 7.85 -16.53
CA GLY A 89 -0.49 7.79 -15.10
C GLY A 89 -0.19 6.37 -14.60
N VAL A 90 -0.74 5.34 -15.26
CA VAL A 90 -0.55 3.92 -14.91
C VAL A 90 0.94 3.54 -14.92
N TYR A 91 1.73 4.10 -15.85
CA TYR A 91 3.16 3.83 -15.96
C TYR A 91 4.01 4.35 -14.78
N ILE A 92 3.45 5.22 -13.94
CA ILE A 92 4.07 5.68 -12.69
C ILE A 92 3.43 4.98 -11.49
N LEU A 93 2.11 4.88 -11.49
CA LEU A 93 1.33 4.35 -10.37
C LEU A 93 1.61 2.87 -10.13
N VAL A 94 1.63 2.04 -11.18
CA VAL A 94 1.87 0.60 -11.03
C VAL A 94 3.27 0.31 -10.49
N PRO A 95 4.37 0.86 -11.03
CA PRO A 95 5.69 0.70 -10.41
C PRO A 95 5.76 1.17 -8.97
N PHE A 96 5.08 2.28 -8.63
CA PHE A 96 5.02 2.77 -7.25
C PHE A 96 4.27 1.82 -6.32
N TRP A 97 3.18 1.21 -6.80
CA TRP A 97 2.44 0.20 -6.06
C TRP A 97 3.31 -1.04 -5.79
N LEU A 98 3.94 -1.58 -6.84
CA LEU A 98 4.83 -2.74 -6.73
C LEU A 98 5.99 -2.46 -5.75
N PHE A 99 6.57 -1.26 -5.83
CA PHE A 99 7.58 -0.81 -4.88
C PHE A 99 7.04 -0.79 -3.43
N THR A 100 5.82 -0.31 -3.23
CA THR A 100 5.18 -0.27 -1.90
C THR A 100 4.93 -1.67 -1.35
N ILE A 101 4.54 -2.64 -2.19
CA ILE A 101 4.42 -4.06 -1.80
C ILE A 101 5.76 -4.58 -1.27
N ILE A 102 6.84 -4.38 -2.02
CA ILE A 102 8.19 -4.81 -1.61
C ILE A 102 8.58 -4.16 -0.28
N LEU A 103 8.34 -2.85 -0.15
CA LEU A 103 8.63 -2.09 1.05
C LEU A 103 7.86 -2.62 2.26
N ASN A 104 6.59 -2.97 2.08
CA ASN A 104 5.76 -3.55 3.12
C ASN A 104 6.27 -4.92 3.56
N ILE A 105 6.57 -5.80 2.62
CA ILE A 105 7.09 -7.15 2.90
C ILE A 105 8.37 -7.06 3.74
N ILE A 106 9.34 -6.24 3.32
CA ILE A 106 10.60 -6.06 4.06
C ILE A 106 10.33 -5.47 5.45
N THR A 107 9.41 -4.51 5.54
CA THR A 107 9.03 -3.88 6.82
C THR A 107 8.42 -4.89 7.78
N VAL A 108 7.47 -5.72 7.33
CA VAL A 108 6.83 -6.78 8.12
C VAL A 108 7.88 -7.75 8.67
N PHE A 109 8.80 -8.25 7.83
CA PHE A 109 9.88 -9.12 8.29
C PHE A 109 10.82 -8.43 9.29
N SER A 110 11.05 -7.13 9.14
CA SER A 110 11.92 -6.40 10.05
C SER A 110 11.27 -6.16 11.42
N GLU A 111 9.98 -5.83 11.46
CA GLU A 111 9.24 -5.53 12.69
C GLU A 111 8.99 -6.80 13.52
N THR A 112 8.72 -7.92 12.85
CA THR A 112 8.62 -9.24 13.50
C THR A 112 9.94 -9.65 14.15
N LYS A 113 11.08 -9.45 13.48
CA LYS A 113 12.42 -9.76 14.03
C LYS A 113 12.85 -8.82 15.17
N LYS A 114 12.48 -7.53 15.14
CA LYS A 114 12.81 -6.60 16.23
C LYS A 114 12.16 -7.03 17.55
N SER A 115 10.91 -7.46 17.49
CA SER A 115 10.19 -7.95 18.67
C SER A 115 10.72 -9.27 19.22
N SER A 116 11.38 -10.11 18.41
CA SER A 116 11.96 -11.37 18.90
C SER A 116 13.30 -11.21 19.61
N LYS A 117 14.01 -10.08 19.40
CA LYS A 117 15.30 -9.80 20.06
C LYS A 117 15.17 -9.06 21.40
N SER A 118 13.97 -8.59 21.72
CA SER A 118 13.65 -7.90 22.97
C SER A 118 12.89 -8.77 23.97
N SER A 119 12.86 -10.09 23.75
CA SER A 119 12.24 -11.12 24.60
C SER A 119 13.26 -12.19 24.91
#